data_AF-A0ABD6E1A9-F1
#
_entry.id   AF-A0ABD6E1A9-F1
#
_cell.length_a   1.000
_cell.length_b   1.000
_cell.length_c   1.000
_cell.angle_alpha   90.00
_cell.angle_beta   90.00
_cell.angle_gamma   90.00
#
_symmetry.space_group_name_H-M   'P 1'
#
loop_
_entity.id
_entity.type
_entity.pdbx_description
1 polymer ?
#
loop_
_entity_poly.entity_id
_entity_poly.type
_entity_poly.pdbx_seq_one_letter_code
_entity_poly.pdbx_strand_id
1 'polypeptide(L)'
;MDIVQAEDRDVKQIMDLFIKIYGPDYPFQKFYDTMWLTKSIFSDDNIFMVAKEKDKIVGTGSVFLTAGSFSDLIGEFGRLVVDPEFSSKGAGTEIMSSLIDSVSKMIQFGFAECRAVHSGAQKICERSGFFPTGFEPNKYQLSKSRESVVFVTKLFEPALSLRRNNPRVIASIYPMGAKSMQNLDLPVDLIVEDDVDGYPTEKSFIVDELQSAGISPLLRIERGRLKNPEIFGNLSLSYGFFKIATNQSTYLVAKEKGVTLGAVGFTIDTIDKKIKVLELIEFDDEVKGFLLATLVKLAPEKYGAQYIEIDVSAYSTKMQKTLDQLGFVPVAYCPSMVFRGVERLDVVRMAKLYFPPDVENIKLTSMADDMFNLVMKDLECKKIGMEITEVTRKSDIFQGLSDGELSQLAQICKMISFPAGKTICSEGECGSDIFVLAEGKASVIATRTGNKKSKIGTISQGEIFGEMSIIEDLPRVADLVTDVDSKLVIINRFELENLMNKNAHLGKIVMQNIASGLSRKLRRIS
;
A
#
# COMPACT_ATOMS: atom_id res chain seq x y z
N MET A 1 -33.60 12.68 -23.55
CA MET A 1 -32.20 13.07 -23.38
C MET A 1 -31.43 12.15 -24.27
N ASP A 2 -30.58 12.69 -25.13
CA ASP A 2 -29.93 11.90 -26.17
C ASP A 2 -28.46 11.73 -25.77
N ILE A 3 -28.01 10.47 -25.67
CA ILE A 3 -26.61 10.15 -25.41
C ILE A 3 -25.91 9.98 -26.75
N VAL A 4 -24.91 10.83 -27.01
CA VAL A 4 -24.17 10.86 -28.28
C VAL A 4 -22.68 11.00 -28.01
N GLN A 5 -21.86 10.59 -28.98
CA GLN A 5 -20.42 10.83 -28.93
C GLN A 5 -20.13 12.33 -29.00
N ALA A 6 -19.15 12.80 -28.23
CA ALA A 6 -18.77 14.20 -28.19
C ALA A 6 -18.10 14.64 -29.50
N GLU A 7 -18.36 15.89 -29.90
CA GLU A 7 -17.75 16.53 -31.07
C GLU A 7 -16.99 17.81 -30.68
N ASP A 8 -16.24 18.42 -31.60
CA ASP A 8 -15.49 19.68 -31.36
C ASP A 8 -16.37 20.80 -30.79
N ARG A 9 -17.59 20.96 -31.32
CA ARG A 9 -18.56 21.95 -30.85
C ARG A 9 -18.98 21.77 -29.38
N ASP A 10 -18.77 20.59 -28.82
CA ASP A 10 -19.16 20.23 -27.46
C ASP A 10 -18.08 20.60 -26.42
N VAL A 11 -16.82 20.79 -26.85
CA VAL A 11 -15.62 21.01 -26.00
C VAL A 11 -15.87 22.08 -24.93
N LYS A 12 -16.39 23.26 -25.35
CA LYS A 12 -16.61 24.38 -24.43
C LYS A 12 -17.68 24.05 -23.38
N GLN A 13 -18.78 23.44 -23.78
CA GLN A 13 -19.85 23.08 -22.86
C GLN A 13 -19.44 21.97 -21.88
N ILE A 14 -18.59 21.02 -22.32
CA ILE A 14 -17.98 20.01 -21.45
C ILE A 14 -17.11 20.69 -20.38
N MET A 15 -16.20 21.57 -20.80
CA MET A 15 -15.34 22.32 -19.88
C MET A 15 -16.15 23.15 -18.88
N ASP A 16 -17.14 23.91 -19.36
CA ASP A 16 -18.02 24.73 -18.52
C ASP A 16 -18.78 23.88 -17.49
N LEU A 17 -19.20 22.66 -17.86
CA LEU A 17 -19.83 21.73 -16.93
C LEU A 17 -18.87 21.26 -15.84
N PHE A 18 -17.62 20.91 -16.16
CA PHE A 18 -16.62 20.55 -15.14
C PHE A 18 -16.34 21.71 -14.18
N ILE A 19 -16.17 22.93 -14.70
CA ILE A 19 -15.94 24.13 -13.89
C ILE A 19 -17.14 24.37 -12.97
N LYS A 20 -18.38 24.23 -13.47
CA LYS A 20 -19.60 24.39 -12.68
C LYS A 20 -19.68 23.42 -11.50
N ILE A 21 -19.25 22.18 -11.68
CA ILE A 21 -19.44 21.10 -10.70
C ILE A 21 -18.27 20.95 -9.74
N TYR A 22 -17.04 21.02 -10.24
CA TYR A 22 -15.84 20.79 -9.44
C TYR A 22 -15.06 22.06 -9.12
N GLY A 23 -15.42 23.20 -9.72
CA GLY A 23 -14.69 24.45 -9.53
C GLY A 23 -13.25 24.38 -10.05
N PRO A 24 -12.36 25.31 -9.65
CA PRO A 24 -11.00 25.35 -10.18
C PRO A 24 -10.10 24.20 -9.70
N ASP A 25 -10.49 23.48 -8.64
CA ASP A 25 -9.63 22.53 -7.94
C ASP A 25 -9.80 21.07 -8.39
N TYR A 26 -10.33 20.82 -9.59
CA TYR A 26 -10.45 19.45 -10.12
C TYR A 26 -9.04 18.83 -10.31
N PRO A 27 -8.77 17.59 -9.85
CA PRO A 27 -7.43 16.99 -9.94
C PRO A 27 -6.84 16.98 -11.35
N PHE A 28 -7.67 16.76 -12.38
CA PHE A 28 -7.23 16.73 -13.77
C PHE A 28 -7.37 18.10 -14.44
N GLN A 29 -6.48 19.03 -14.10
CA GLN A 29 -6.47 20.41 -14.61
C GLN A 29 -6.47 20.53 -16.14
N LYS A 30 -5.97 19.52 -16.86
CA LYS A 30 -6.00 19.48 -18.34
C LYS A 30 -7.41 19.53 -18.93
N PHE A 31 -8.45 19.16 -18.16
CA PHE A 31 -9.84 19.32 -18.58
C PHE A 31 -10.28 20.79 -18.74
N TYR A 32 -9.52 21.73 -18.18
CA TYR A 32 -9.71 23.17 -18.36
C TYR A 32 -8.90 23.76 -19.52
N ASP A 33 -8.17 22.91 -20.26
CA ASP A 33 -7.50 23.28 -21.51
C ASP A 33 -8.33 22.78 -22.70
N THR A 34 -8.97 23.72 -23.40
CA THR A 34 -9.77 23.44 -24.60
C THR A 34 -8.97 22.75 -25.71
N MET A 35 -7.69 23.07 -25.89
CA MET A 35 -6.85 22.43 -26.91
C MET A 35 -6.57 20.97 -26.54
N TRP A 36 -6.29 20.70 -25.26
CA TRP A 36 -6.12 19.34 -24.79
C TRP A 36 -7.41 18.54 -24.95
N LEU A 37 -8.55 19.08 -24.50
CA LEU A 37 -9.84 18.40 -24.57
C LEU A 37 -10.26 18.11 -26.02
N THR A 38 -10.03 19.06 -26.94
CA THR A 38 -10.23 18.87 -28.38
C THR A 38 -9.40 17.69 -28.89
N LYS A 39 -8.09 17.69 -28.62
CA LYS A 39 -7.20 16.59 -29.02
C LYS A 39 -7.63 15.25 -28.41
N SER A 40 -8.08 15.26 -27.17
CA SER A 40 -8.56 14.06 -26.49
C SER A 40 -9.85 13.51 -27.11
N ILE A 41 -10.80 14.36 -27.49
CA ILE A 41 -12.06 13.94 -28.14
C ILE A 41 -11.81 13.32 -29.52
N PHE A 42 -10.82 13.82 -30.26
CA PHE A 42 -10.44 13.30 -31.59
C PHE A 42 -9.44 12.13 -31.55
N SER A 43 -9.00 11.71 -30.37
CA SER A 43 -8.03 10.63 -30.22
C SER A 43 -8.71 9.27 -30.34
N ASP A 44 -8.15 8.36 -31.13
CA ASP A 44 -8.64 6.96 -31.23
C ASP A 44 -8.57 6.22 -29.89
N ASP A 45 -7.66 6.65 -29.00
CA ASP A 45 -7.47 6.06 -27.68
C ASP A 45 -8.49 6.52 -26.62
N ASN A 46 -9.39 7.46 -26.94
CA ASN A 46 -10.36 7.99 -25.99
C ASN A 46 -11.77 8.03 -26.58
N ILE A 47 -12.76 7.64 -25.79
CA ILE A 47 -14.17 7.76 -26.16
C ILE A 47 -14.86 8.68 -25.18
N PHE A 48 -15.49 9.73 -25.70
CA PHE A 48 -16.26 10.70 -24.93
C PHE A 48 -17.73 10.61 -25.32
N MET A 49 -18.59 10.47 -24.31
CA MET A 49 -20.04 10.52 -24.47
C MET A 49 -20.58 11.75 -23.75
N VAL A 50 -21.60 12.36 -24.32
CA VAL A 50 -22.32 13.49 -23.75
C VAL A 50 -23.81 13.22 -23.75
N ALA A 51 -24.47 13.63 -22.68
CA ALA A 51 -25.91 13.67 -22.58
C ALA A 51 -26.42 15.04 -23.01
N LYS A 52 -27.26 15.09 -24.04
CA LYS A 52 -27.83 16.32 -24.58
C LYS A 52 -29.32 16.42 -24.24
N GLU A 53 -29.72 17.60 -23.77
CA GLU A 53 -31.12 18.00 -23.69
C GLU A 53 -31.31 19.23 -24.56
N LYS A 54 -31.93 19.04 -25.73
CA LYS A 54 -31.89 19.98 -26.86
C LYS A 54 -30.42 20.24 -27.25
N ASP A 55 -29.96 21.49 -27.30
CA ASP A 55 -28.58 21.86 -27.66
C ASP A 55 -27.64 22.01 -26.44
N LYS A 56 -28.13 21.72 -25.22
CA LYS A 56 -27.36 21.87 -23.99
C LYS A 56 -26.78 20.52 -23.53
N ILE A 57 -25.49 20.50 -23.23
CA ILE A 57 -24.85 19.36 -22.56
C ILE A 57 -25.21 19.39 -21.08
N VAL A 58 -25.83 18.31 -20.61
CA VAL A 58 -26.26 18.14 -19.22
C VAL A 58 -25.46 17.05 -18.50
N GLY A 59 -24.63 16.31 -19.22
CA GLY A 59 -23.72 15.34 -18.65
C GLY A 59 -22.65 14.89 -19.64
N THR A 60 -21.55 14.35 -19.13
CA THR A 60 -20.44 13.82 -19.91
C THR A 60 -19.77 12.68 -19.18
N GLY A 61 -19.14 11.77 -19.91
CA GLY A 61 -18.29 10.71 -19.38
C GLY A 61 -17.30 10.25 -20.45
N SER A 62 -16.22 9.59 -20.05
CA SER A 62 -15.24 9.07 -21.00
C SER A 62 -14.59 7.77 -20.58
N VAL A 63 -14.02 7.08 -21.56
CA VAL A 63 -13.12 5.94 -21.38
C VAL A 63 -11.79 6.24 -22.05
N PHE A 64 -10.69 6.05 -21.33
CA PHE A 64 -9.33 6.10 -21.90
C PHE A 64 -8.81 4.68 -22.05
N LEU A 65 -8.37 4.33 -23.26
CA LEU A 65 -7.90 2.99 -23.64
C LEU A 65 -6.38 2.83 -23.43
N THR A 66 -5.68 3.89 -23.03
CA THR A 66 -4.23 3.89 -22.74
C THR A 66 -3.89 3.64 -21.27
N ALA A 67 -4.85 3.25 -20.43
CA ALA A 67 -4.59 2.97 -19.01
C ALA A 67 -3.77 1.68 -18.81
N GLY A 68 -3.69 0.88 -19.88
CA GLY A 68 -2.91 -0.32 -20.03
C GLY A 68 -1.85 -0.19 -21.12
N SER A 69 -1.09 -1.27 -21.35
CA SER A 69 -0.39 -1.41 -22.60
C SER A 69 -1.47 -1.58 -23.61
N PHE A 70 -1.29 -1.04 -24.82
CA PHE A 70 -2.29 -1.24 -25.85
C PHE A 70 -2.63 -2.74 -26.03
N SER A 71 -1.67 -3.62 -25.72
CA SER A 71 -1.84 -5.09 -25.65
C SER A 71 -2.62 -5.64 -24.46
N ASP A 72 -2.76 -4.90 -23.35
CA ASP A 72 -3.48 -5.35 -22.15
C ASP A 72 -4.98 -5.19 -22.26
N LEU A 73 -5.45 -4.37 -23.21
CA LEU A 73 -6.87 -4.14 -23.48
C LEU A 73 -7.61 -3.63 -22.22
N ILE A 74 -7.09 -2.54 -21.63
CA ILE A 74 -7.61 -1.93 -20.41
C ILE A 74 -8.31 -0.61 -20.73
N GLY A 75 -9.51 -0.40 -20.16
CA GLY A 75 -10.23 0.88 -20.23
C GLY A 75 -10.38 1.55 -18.85
N GLU A 76 -9.92 2.79 -18.72
CA GLU A 76 -10.21 3.64 -17.55
C GLU A 76 -11.47 4.46 -17.83
N PHE A 77 -12.55 4.09 -17.16
CA PHE A 77 -13.81 4.81 -17.14
C PHE A 77 -13.76 5.92 -16.11
N GLY A 78 -14.27 7.07 -16.46
CA GLY A 78 -14.35 8.17 -15.51
C GLY A 78 -14.73 9.47 -16.17
N ARG A 79 -14.36 10.55 -15.49
CA ARG A 79 -14.69 11.91 -15.92
C ARG A 79 -16.20 12.05 -16.17
N LEU A 80 -16.97 11.32 -15.34
CA LEU A 80 -18.42 11.26 -15.37
C LEU A 80 -18.98 12.41 -14.54
N VAL A 81 -19.58 13.38 -15.21
CA VAL A 81 -20.15 14.58 -14.60
C VAL A 81 -21.55 14.77 -15.13
N VAL A 82 -22.49 15.08 -14.24
CA VAL A 82 -23.89 15.33 -14.58
C VAL A 82 -24.33 16.60 -13.85
N ASP A 83 -25.04 17.47 -14.56
CA ASP A 83 -25.68 18.65 -13.97
C ASP A 83 -26.68 18.20 -12.89
N PRO A 84 -26.64 18.72 -11.65
CA PRO A 84 -27.45 18.27 -10.52
C PRO A 84 -28.95 18.19 -10.81
N GLU A 85 -29.48 19.06 -11.68
CA GLU A 85 -30.89 19.05 -12.12
C GLU A 85 -31.29 17.78 -12.90
N PHE A 86 -30.30 17.07 -13.46
CA PHE A 86 -30.45 15.89 -14.30
C PHE A 86 -29.89 14.62 -13.64
N SER A 87 -29.21 14.74 -12.50
CA SER A 87 -28.68 13.61 -11.73
C SER A 87 -29.75 12.60 -11.28
N SER A 88 -30.96 13.06 -10.99
CA SER A 88 -32.10 12.21 -10.63
C SER A 88 -32.83 11.60 -11.82
N LYS A 89 -32.52 12.04 -13.05
CA LYS A 89 -33.16 11.60 -14.30
C LYS A 89 -32.41 10.44 -14.99
N GLY A 90 -31.39 9.87 -14.36
CA GLY A 90 -30.68 8.69 -14.87
C GLY A 90 -29.54 8.97 -15.87
N ALA A 91 -29.28 10.23 -16.22
CA ALA A 91 -28.29 10.64 -17.22
C ALA A 91 -26.91 9.99 -17.03
N GLY A 92 -26.41 9.94 -15.78
CA GLY A 92 -25.10 9.35 -15.50
C GLY A 92 -25.04 7.84 -15.76
N THR A 93 -26.13 7.12 -15.46
CA THR A 93 -26.24 5.69 -15.74
C THR A 93 -26.33 5.44 -17.24
N GLU A 94 -27.10 6.24 -17.98
CA GLU A 94 -27.21 6.12 -19.44
C GLU A 94 -25.88 6.41 -20.14
N ILE A 95 -25.16 7.47 -19.74
CA ILE A 95 -23.80 7.74 -20.23
C ILE A 95 -22.88 6.54 -19.99
N MET A 96 -22.87 6.01 -18.76
CA MET A 96 -22.02 4.88 -18.39
C MET A 96 -22.34 3.63 -19.22
N SER A 97 -23.63 3.32 -19.42
CA SER A 97 -24.06 2.21 -20.28
C SER A 97 -23.61 2.40 -21.73
N SER A 98 -23.79 3.60 -22.31
CA SER A 98 -23.33 3.88 -23.68
C SER A 98 -21.81 3.78 -23.84
N LEU A 99 -21.03 4.19 -22.82
CA LEU A 99 -19.58 4.00 -22.81
C LEU A 99 -19.21 2.53 -22.80
N ILE A 100 -19.83 1.73 -21.92
CA ILE A 100 -19.61 0.28 -21.81
C ILE A 100 -19.89 -0.40 -23.15
N ASP A 101 -21.04 -0.10 -23.77
CA ASP A 101 -21.42 -0.69 -25.05
C ASP A 101 -20.39 -0.37 -26.14
N SER A 102 -19.89 0.87 -26.17
CA SER A 102 -18.93 1.35 -27.17
C SER A 102 -17.57 0.66 -27.08
N VAL A 103 -17.14 0.27 -25.88
CA VAL A 103 -15.82 -0.36 -25.65
C VAL A 103 -15.87 -1.85 -25.38
N SER A 104 -17.07 -2.44 -25.28
CA SER A 104 -17.29 -3.85 -24.90
C SER A 104 -16.50 -4.87 -25.73
N LYS A 105 -16.15 -4.53 -26.98
CA LYS A 105 -15.35 -5.36 -27.90
C LYS A 105 -13.88 -4.92 -28.03
N MET A 106 -13.50 -3.83 -27.37
CA MET A 106 -12.17 -3.21 -27.45
C MET A 106 -11.33 -3.52 -26.22
N ILE A 107 -11.97 -3.69 -25.06
CA ILE A 107 -11.29 -3.93 -23.78
C ILE A 107 -11.71 -5.27 -23.18
N GLN A 108 -10.85 -5.78 -22.29
CA GLN A 108 -11.07 -6.99 -21.49
C GLN A 108 -11.17 -6.66 -20.01
N PHE A 109 -10.54 -5.57 -19.57
CA PHE A 109 -10.59 -5.11 -18.18
C PHE A 109 -10.96 -3.63 -18.14
N GLY A 110 -11.99 -3.27 -17.39
CA GLY A 110 -12.38 -1.90 -17.14
C GLY A 110 -12.24 -1.55 -15.67
N PHE A 111 -11.77 -0.33 -15.37
CA PHE A 111 -11.82 0.20 -14.01
C PHE A 111 -12.27 1.65 -13.97
N ALA A 112 -12.68 2.10 -12.80
CA ALA A 112 -12.90 3.51 -12.51
C ALA A 112 -12.42 3.85 -11.09
N GLU A 113 -12.01 5.09 -10.89
CA GLU A 113 -11.68 5.64 -9.58
C GLU A 113 -12.79 6.61 -9.14
N CYS A 114 -13.61 6.16 -8.20
CA CYS A 114 -14.74 6.91 -7.70
C CYS A 114 -14.34 7.72 -6.45
N ARG A 115 -14.49 9.04 -6.48
CA ARG A 115 -14.26 9.90 -5.30
C ARG A 115 -15.03 9.40 -4.08
N ALA A 116 -14.36 9.32 -2.93
CA ALA A 116 -14.94 8.84 -1.68
C ALA A 116 -15.73 9.93 -0.92
N VAL A 117 -15.71 11.19 -1.36
CA VAL A 117 -16.46 12.29 -0.70
C VAL A 117 -17.97 12.27 -0.96
N HIS A 118 -18.42 11.44 -1.92
CA HIS A 118 -19.83 11.19 -2.23
C HIS A 118 -20.03 9.79 -2.81
N SER A 119 -21.20 9.19 -2.63
CA SER A 119 -21.52 7.86 -3.18
C SER A 119 -22.18 7.87 -4.57
N GLY A 120 -22.34 9.03 -5.21
CA GLY A 120 -23.06 9.17 -6.49
C GLY A 120 -22.43 8.34 -7.62
N ALA A 121 -21.15 8.57 -7.92
CA ALA A 121 -20.41 7.85 -8.96
C ALA A 121 -20.26 6.35 -8.62
N GLN A 122 -20.05 6.03 -7.33
CA GLN A 122 -19.98 4.65 -6.84
C GLN A 122 -21.27 3.88 -7.18
N LYS A 123 -22.44 4.45 -6.86
CA LYS A 123 -23.76 3.85 -7.16
C LYS A 123 -24.04 3.73 -8.67
N ILE A 124 -23.51 4.64 -9.48
CA ILE A 124 -23.63 4.52 -10.95
C ILE A 124 -22.80 3.33 -11.43
N CYS A 125 -21.53 3.26 -11.00
CA CYS A 125 -20.64 2.16 -11.33
C CYS A 125 -21.23 0.79 -10.93
N GLU A 126 -21.73 0.64 -9.70
CA GLU A 126 -22.36 -0.59 -9.21
C GLU A 126 -23.55 -1.01 -10.07
N ARG A 127 -24.43 -0.06 -10.43
CA ARG A 127 -25.58 -0.34 -11.32
C ARG A 127 -25.18 -0.71 -12.74
N SER A 128 -23.99 -0.29 -13.19
CA SER A 128 -23.41 -0.65 -14.49
C SER A 128 -22.50 -1.89 -14.43
N GLY A 129 -22.47 -2.60 -13.29
CA GLY A 129 -21.71 -3.83 -13.10
C GLY A 129 -20.22 -3.61 -12.90
N PHE A 130 -19.81 -2.47 -12.36
CA PHE A 130 -18.49 -2.24 -11.79
C PHE A 130 -18.57 -2.39 -10.28
N PHE A 131 -17.72 -3.22 -9.69
CA PHE A 131 -17.76 -3.50 -8.27
C PHE A 131 -16.48 -3.06 -7.55
N PRO A 132 -16.57 -2.61 -6.28
CA PRO A 132 -15.40 -2.26 -5.49
C PRO A 132 -14.41 -3.41 -5.41
N THR A 133 -13.15 -3.13 -5.74
CA THR A 133 -12.01 -4.06 -5.68
C THR A 133 -10.79 -3.41 -5.01
N GLY A 134 -10.97 -2.19 -4.50
CA GLY A 134 -9.96 -1.49 -3.73
C GLY A 134 -10.48 -0.18 -3.14
N PHE A 135 -9.70 0.35 -2.21
CA PHE A 135 -9.85 1.67 -1.63
C PHE A 135 -8.47 2.32 -1.57
N GLU A 136 -8.30 3.46 -2.23
CA GLU A 136 -7.03 4.16 -2.31
C GLU A 136 -7.08 5.42 -1.44
N PRO A 137 -6.49 5.37 -0.23
CA PRO A 137 -6.55 6.47 0.71
C PRO A 137 -5.72 7.65 0.21
N ASN A 138 -6.29 8.85 0.31
CA ASN A 138 -5.58 10.11 0.07
C ASN A 138 -4.85 10.18 -1.29
N LYS A 139 -5.45 9.55 -2.31
CA LYS A 139 -4.90 9.41 -3.65
C LYS A 139 -4.60 10.75 -4.31
N TYR A 140 -5.55 11.69 -4.24
CA TYR A 140 -5.47 12.97 -4.94
C TYR A 140 -5.21 14.13 -3.98
N GLN A 141 -4.32 15.04 -4.36
CA GLN A 141 -4.04 16.28 -3.64
C GLN A 141 -4.88 17.43 -4.23
N LEU A 142 -5.77 17.97 -3.41
CA LEU A 142 -6.53 19.20 -3.71
C LEU A 142 -5.87 20.41 -3.04
N SER A 143 -6.39 21.61 -3.33
CA SER A 143 -5.87 22.87 -2.80
C SER A 143 -5.88 22.95 -1.26
N LYS A 144 -6.85 22.29 -0.61
CA LYS A 144 -7.06 22.36 0.86
C LYS A 144 -7.10 21.01 1.56
N SER A 145 -7.18 19.89 0.82
CA SER A 145 -7.37 18.55 1.39
C SER A 145 -6.78 17.49 0.48
N ARG A 146 -6.78 16.24 0.95
CA ARG A 146 -6.59 15.07 0.09
C ARG A 146 -7.90 14.31 -0.01
N GLU A 147 -8.05 13.60 -1.12
CA GLU A 147 -9.22 12.76 -1.34
C GLU A 147 -8.85 11.33 -1.60
N SER A 148 -9.60 10.46 -0.94
CA SER A 148 -9.58 9.02 -1.17
C SER A 148 -10.51 8.65 -2.31
N VAL A 149 -10.22 7.53 -2.97
CA VAL A 149 -11.06 6.98 -4.03
C VAL A 149 -11.37 5.51 -3.81
N VAL A 150 -12.54 5.08 -4.27
CA VAL A 150 -12.92 3.68 -4.38
C VAL A 150 -12.52 3.20 -5.76
N PHE A 151 -11.68 2.17 -5.81
CA PHE A 151 -11.29 1.52 -7.06
C PHE A 151 -12.33 0.45 -7.41
N VAL A 152 -13.01 0.62 -8.54
CA VAL A 152 -14.07 -0.29 -9.00
C VAL A 152 -13.67 -0.94 -10.32
N THR A 153 -14.03 -2.22 -10.49
CA THR A 153 -13.60 -3.06 -11.62
C THR A 153 -14.79 -3.70 -12.32
N LYS A 154 -14.68 -3.85 -13.64
CA LYS A 154 -15.57 -4.66 -14.48
C LYS A 154 -14.72 -5.51 -15.43
N LEU A 155 -15.06 -6.80 -15.52
CA LEU A 155 -14.44 -7.72 -16.48
C LEU A 155 -15.30 -7.82 -17.74
N PHE A 156 -14.64 -7.92 -18.88
CA PHE A 156 -15.25 -8.10 -20.20
C PHE A 156 -14.71 -9.39 -20.83
N GLU A 157 -15.55 -10.14 -21.53
CA GLU A 157 -15.09 -11.35 -22.21
C GLU A 157 -13.99 -11.03 -23.23
N PRO A 158 -12.95 -11.87 -23.39
CA PRO A 158 -12.70 -13.15 -22.71
C PRO A 158 -11.86 -13.07 -21.42
N ALA A 159 -11.83 -11.94 -20.69
CA ALA A 159 -10.89 -11.73 -19.58
C ALA A 159 -10.91 -12.86 -18.54
N LEU A 160 -12.10 -13.34 -18.16
CA LEU A 160 -12.21 -14.39 -17.17
C LEU A 160 -11.71 -15.74 -17.69
N SER A 161 -12.03 -16.10 -18.94
CA SER A 161 -11.57 -17.37 -19.54
C SER A 161 -10.07 -17.43 -19.78
N LEU A 162 -9.41 -16.27 -19.88
CA LEU A 162 -7.95 -16.16 -19.98
C LEU A 162 -7.27 -16.01 -18.61
N ARG A 163 -8.01 -15.82 -17.52
CA ARG A 163 -7.44 -15.60 -16.19
C ARG A 163 -6.67 -16.84 -15.74
N ARG A 164 -5.45 -16.64 -15.28
CA ARG A 164 -4.66 -17.69 -14.64
C ARG A 164 -5.23 -18.01 -13.26
N ASN A 165 -5.47 -19.29 -12.97
CA ASN A 165 -6.02 -19.71 -11.68
C ASN A 165 -4.95 -19.78 -10.58
N ASN A 166 -5.43 -19.87 -9.34
CA ASN A 166 -4.65 -20.09 -8.12
C ASN A 166 -3.52 -19.07 -7.87
N PRO A 167 -3.84 -17.76 -7.74
CA PRO A 167 -2.85 -16.77 -7.33
C PRO A 167 -2.30 -17.09 -5.95
N ARG A 168 -1.00 -16.85 -5.75
CA ARG A 168 -0.30 -17.09 -4.49
C ARG A 168 -0.05 -15.76 -3.81
N VAL A 169 -0.69 -15.56 -2.66
CA VAL A 169 -0.69 -14.28 -1.95
C VAL A 169 -0.21 -14.42 -0.52
N ILE A 170 0.44 -13.38 0.02
CA ILE A 170 0.71 -13.30 1.46
C ILE A 170 -0.58 -13.05 2.25
N ALA A 171 -0.59 -13.39 3.54
CA ALA A 171 -1.78 -13.25 4.39
C ALA A 171 -2.39 -11.83 4.42
N SER A 172 -1.58 -10.77 4.35
CA SER A 172 -2.09 -9.40 4.35
C SER A 172 -2.92 -9.07 3.10
N ILE A 173 -2.68 -9.74 1.97
CA ILE A 173 -3.41 -9.50 0.71
C ILE A 173 -4.70 -10.32 0.65
N TYR A 174 -4.74 -11.50 1.29
CA TYR A 174 -5.86 -12.43 1.17
C TYR A 174 -7.24 -11.83 1.46
N PRO A 175 -7.47 -11.05 2.54
CA PRO A 175 -8.79 -10.48 2.81
C PRO A 175 -9.32 -9.61 1.67
N MET A 176 -8.48 -8.72 1.13
CA MET A 176 -8.83 -7.86 0.01
C MET A 176 -9.05 -8.65 -1.28
N GLY A 177 -8.18 -9.61 -1.57
CA GLY A 177 -8.31 -10.44 -2.76
C GLY A 177 -9.59 -11.28 -2.74
N ALA A 178 -9.87 -11.95 -1.63
CA ALA A 178 -11.08 -12.76 -1.46
C ALA A 178 -12.35 -11.90 -1.61
N LYS A 179 -12.37 -10.72 -0.99
CA LYS A 179 -13.51 -9.81 -1.10
C LYS A 179 -13.67 -9.26 -2.53
N SER A 180 -12.57 -8.97 -3.22
CA SER A 180 -12.59 -8.49 -4.61
C SER A 180 -13.13 -9.55 -5.57
N MET A 181 -12.75 -10.81 -5.38
CA MET A 181 -13.30 -11.95 -6.15
C MET A 181 -14.79 -12.13 -5.87
N GLN A 182 -15.22 -12.10 -4.60
CA GLN A 182 -16.64 -12.19 -4.24
C GLN A 182 -17.47 -11.06 -4.85
N ASN A 183 -16.96 -9.82 -4.82
CA ASN A 183 -17.63 -8.66 -5.41
C ASN A 183 -17.79 -8.79 -6.93
N LEU A 184 -16.87 -9.49 -7.60
CA LEU A 184 -16.90 -9.76 -9.04
C LEU A 184 -17.59 -11.09 -9.40
N ASP A 185 -18.22 -11.76 -8.43
CA ASP A 185 -18.85 -13.09 -8.59
C ASP A 185 -17.87 -14.17 -9.12
N LEU A 186 -16.63 -14.12 -8.65
CA LEU A 186 -15.57 -15.07 -8.99
C LEU A 186 -15.37 -16.09 -7.85
N PRO A 187 -14.99 -17.34 -8.18
CA PRO A 187 -14.54 -18.28 -7.16
C PRO A 187 -13.29 -17.74 -6.46
N VAL A 188 -13.27 -17.83 -5.13
CA VAL A 188 -12.08 -17.46 -4.33
C VAL A 188 -11.07 -18.59 -4.40
N ASP A 189 -10.12 -18.50 -5.34
CA ASP A 189 -9.08 -19.50 -5.61
C ASP A 189 -7.69 -19.11 -5.08
N LEU A 190 -7.62 -18.11 -4.20
CA LEU A 190 -6.37 -17.62 -3.60
C LEU A 190 -5.70 -18.68 -2.70
N ILE A 191 -4.39 -18.84 -2.87
CA ILE A 191 -3.55 -19.67 -2.01
C ILE A 191 -2.71 -18.74 -1.12
N VAL A 192 -2.87 -18.86 0.20
CA VAL A 192 -2.03 -18.12 1.15
C VAL A 192 -0.66 -18.81 1.27
N GLU A 193 0.41 -18.04 1.12
CA GLU A 193 1.78 -18.52 1.23
C GLU A 193 2.58 -17.59 2.16
N ASP A 194 2.62 -17.94 3.45
CA ASP A 194 3.24 -17.09 4.48
C ASP A 194 4.67 -17.46 4.85
N ASP A 195 5.13 -18.66 4.49
CA ASP A 195 6.50 -19.16 4.73
C ASP A 195 7.45 -18.74 3.59
N VAL A 196 7.37 -17.46 3.22
CA VAL A 196 8.21 -16.83 2.19
C VAL A 196 8.83 -15.58 2.78
N ASP A 197 10.16 -15.50 2.70
CA ASP A 197 10.90 -14.28 3.01
C ASP A 197 10.90 -13.33 1.82
N GLY A 198 10.94 -12.02 2.11
CA GLY A 198 11.16 -11.00 1.09
C GLY A 198 12.57 -11.04 0.51
N TYR A 199 12.83 -10.15 -0.43
CA TYR A 199 14.17 -9.91 -0.96
C TYR A 199 15.05 -9.24 0.11
N PRO A 200 16.32 -9.66 0.27
CA PRO A 200 17.25 -9.04 1.22
C PRO A 200 17.42 -7.55 0.97
N THR A 201 17.49 -6.74 2.02
CA THR A 201 17.58 -5.26 1.94
C THR A 201 18.84 -4.69 2.58
N GLU A 202 19.65 -5.53 3.22
CA GLU A 202 20.75 -5.15 4.10
C GLU A 202 22.01 -4.80 3.32
N LYS A 203 22.24 -5.46 2.18
CA LYS A 203 23.43 -5.21 1.36
C LYS A 203 23.32 -3.86 0.68
N SER A 204 24.37 -3.05 0.85
CA SER A 204 24.44 -1.72 0.29
C SER A 204 25.23 -1.70 -1.02
N PHE A 205 24.71 -0.99 -2.02
CA PHE A 205 25.39 -0.71 -3.28
C PHE A 205 25.50 0.80 -3.50
N ILE A 206 26.33 1.21 -4.47
CA ILE A 206 26.36 2.62 -4.90
C ILE A 206 25.09 2.89 -5.70
N VAL A 207 24.40 4.01 -5.41
CA VAL A 207 23.17 4.40 -6.12
C VAL A 207 23.33 5.79 -6.72
N ASP A 208 23.10 5.86 -8.02
CA ASP A 208 23.04 7.10 -8.78
C ASP A 208 21.70 7.20 -9.53
N GLU A 209 21.30 8.42 -9.90
CA GLU A 209 20.28 8.56 -10.94
C GLU A 209 20.85 8.18 -12.31
N LEU A 210 20.02 7.56 -13.15
CA LEU A 210 20.41 7.11 -14.47
C LEU A 210 20.91 8.28 -15.33
N GLN A 211 22.14 8.14 -15.80
CA GLN A 211 22.74 9.01 -16.82
C GLN A 211 22.79 8.27 -18.16
N SER A 212 23.00 8.98 -19.27
CA SER A 212 23.04 8.40 -20.62
C SER A 212 24.00 7.20 -20.75
N ALA A 213 25.13 7.22 -20.04
CA ALA A 213 26.11 6.12 -20.02
C ALA A 213 25.57 4.81 -19.38
N GLY A 214 24.58 4.90 -18.47
CA GLY A 214 23.98 3.75 -17.80
C GLY A 214 22.91 3.02 -18.62
N ILE A 215 22.47 3.60 -19.75
CA ILE A 215 21.39 3.08 -20.58
C ILE A 215 21.80 1.74 -21.24
N SER A 216 22.99 1.68 -21.83
CA SER A 216 23.44 0.47 -22.55
C SER A 216 23.62 -0.75 -21.62
N PRO A 217 24.22 -0.63 -20.42
CA PRO A 217 24.24 -1.70 -19.44
C PRO A 217 22.85 -2.19 -19.02
N LEU A 218 21.91 -1.30 -18.69
CA LEU A 218 20.57 -1.69 -18.26
C LEU A 218 19.82 -2.47 -19.33
N LEU A 219 20.01 -2.13 -20.61
CA LEU A 219 19.41 -2.88 -21.70
C LEU A 219 19.89 -4.31 -21.83
N ARG A 220 21.16 -4.55 -21.50
CA ARG A 220 21.71 -5.91 -21.53
C ARG A 220 21.06 -6.74 -20.42
N ILE A 221 20.76 -6.12 -19.28
CA ILE A 221 20.05 -6.74 -18.16
C ILE A 221 18.61 -7.09 -18.57
N GLU A 222 17.86 -6.12 -19.08
CA GLU A 222 16.44 -6.33 -19.43
C GLU A 222 16.20 -7.43 -20.46
N ARG A 223 17.09 -7.58 -21.46
CA ARG A 223 16.94 -8.64 -22.49
C ARG A 223 16.87 -10.05 -21.91
N GLY A 224 17.41 -10.29 -20.72
CA GLY A 224 17.35 -11.58 -20.03
C GLY A 224 16.08 -11.81 -19.19
N ARG A 225 15.35 -10.75 -18.82
CA ARG A 225 14.34 -10.75 -17.73
C ARG A 225 12.89 -10.97 -18.17
N LEU A 226 12.57 -10.72 -19.44
CA LEU A 226 11.21 -10.57 -19.99
C LEU A 226 10.22 -11.75 -19.80
N LYS A 227 10.58 -12.82 -19.10
CA LYS A 227 9.73 -14.00 -18.91
C LYS A 227 8.72 -13.87 -17.77
N ASN A 228 9.10 -13.30 -16.62
CA ASN A 228 8.24 -13.26 -15.42
C ASN A 228 8.36 -11.91 -14.68
N PRO A 229 7.69 -10.84 -15.16
CA PRO A 229 7.69 -9.56 -14.46
C PRO A 229 6.90 -9.65 -13.14
N GLU A 230 7.52 -9.18 -12.05
CA GLU A 230 6.87 -9.09 -10.73
C GLU A 230 6.15 -7.76 -10.50
N ILE A 231 6.51 -6.72 -11.27
CA ILE A 231 5.99 -5.36 -11.16
C ILE A 231 5.36 -4.96 -12.50
N PHE A 232 4.23 -4.29 -12.45
CA PHE A 232 3.46 -3.82 -13.59
C PHE A 232 3.33 -2.29 -13.56
N GLY A 233 4.29 -1.57 -14.15
CA GLY A 233 4.18 -0.12 -14.30
C GLY A 233 3.07 0.34 -15.24
N ASN A 234 2.82 1.66 -15.30
CA ASN A 234 1.89 2.27 -16.27
C ASN A 234 2.14 1.66 -17.64
N LEU A 235 1.20 0.85 -18.07
CA LEU A 235 1.45 -0.12 -19.08
C LEU A 235 1.49 0.61 -20.45
N SER A 236 2.54 0.35 -21.23
CA SER A 236 2.60 0.38 -22.71
C SER A 236 3.92 -0.25 -23.11
N LEU A 237 3.84 -1.54 -23.46
CA LEU A 237 4.88 -2.32 -24.08
C LEU A 237 4.57 -2.43 -25.58
N SER A 238 4.80 -1.34 -26.30
CA SER A 238 4.95 -1.40 -27.75
C SER A 238 6.40 -1.77 -28.06
N TYR A 239 6.64 -3.07 -28.23
CA TYR A 239 7.72 -3.68 -29.01
C TYR A 239 9.01 -2.85 -29.22
N GLY A 240 9.98 -3.02 -28.33
CA GLY A 240 11.37 -2.63 -28.55
C GLY A 240 11.77 -1.29 -27.91
N PHE A 241 12.62 -1.37 -26.89
CA PHE A 241 13.48 -0.29 -26.40
C PHE A 241 12.75 1.00 -25.94
N PHE A 242 12.23 0.94 -24.70
CA PHE A 242 12.28 1.98 -23.64
C PHE A 242 11.09 2.88 -23.33
N LYS A 243 10.83 3.01 -22.01
CA LYS A 243 10.38 4.24 -21.32
C LYS A 243 11.52 5.08 -20.72
N ILE A 244 12.77 4.64 -20.80
CA ILE A 244 13.96 5.42 -20.37
C ILE A 244 14.04 6.80 -21.06
N ALA A 245 13.36 6.98 -22.20
CA ALA A 245 13.32 8.23 -22.96
C ALA A 245 12.02 9.05 -22.82
N THR A 246 11.03 8.61 -22.04
CA THR A 246 9.84 9.45 -21.80
C THR A 246 10.18 10.53 -20.78
N ASN A 247 9.92 11.81 -21.09
CA ASN A 247 10.26 13.02 -20.32
C ASN A 247 9.79 13.08 -18.84
N GLN A 248 9.24 12.00 -18.26
CA GLN A 248 8.64 11.98 -16.93
C GLN A 248 9.05 10.76 -16.07
N SER A 249 9.90 9.86 -16.56
CA SER A 249 10.42 8.72 -15.78
C SER A 249 11.79 9.02 -15.19
N THR A 250 12.02 8.56 -13.96
CA THR A 250 13.29 8.63 -13.22
C THR A 250 13.75 7.22 -12.88
N TYR A 251 15.06 6.99 -12.87
CA TYR A 251 15.65 5.68 -12.56
C TYR A 251 16.74 5.84 -11.52
N LEU A 252 16.69 5.03 -10.45
CA LEU A 252 17.79 4.83 -9.52
C LEU A 252 18.56 3.58 -9.95
N VAL A 253 19.87 3.69 -10.14
CA VAL A 253 20.74 2.64 -10.68
C VAL A 253 21.72 2.17 -9.62
N ALA A 254 21.67 0.87 -9.30
CA ALA A 254 22.62 0.23 -8.42
C ALA A 254 23.91 -0.14 -9.17
N LYS A 255 25.05 0.16 -8.56
CA LYS A 255 26.39 -0.13 -9.09
C LYS A 255 27.31 -0.74 -8.04
N GLU A 256 28.21 -1.59 -8.50
CA GLU A 256 29.34 -2.10 -7.71
C GLU A 256 30.59 -2.11 -8.57
N LYS A 257 31.70 -1.53 -8.06
CA LYS A 257 32.99 -1.45 -8.77
C LYS A 257 32.88 -0.90 -10.21
N GLY A 258 31.96 0.05 -10.42
CA GLY A 258 31.70 0.68 -11.73
C GLY A 258 30.79 -0.12 -12.68
N VAL A 259 30.32 -1.29 -12.27
CA VAL A 259 29.39 -2.13 -13.06
C VAL A 259 27.96 -1.85 -12.63
N THR A 260 27.07 -1.61 -13.60
CA THR A 260 25.62 -1.52 -13.36
C THR A 260 25.06 -2.91 -13.04
N LEU A 261 24.40 -3.02 -11.89
CA LEU A 261 23.78 -4.26 -11.43
C LEU A 261 22.26 -4.29 -11.65
N GLY A 262 21.63 -3.11 -11.64
CA GLY A 262 20.20 -2.99 -11.85
C GLY A 262 19.69 -1.56 -11.69
N ALA A 263 18.39 -1.36 -11.87
CA ALA A 263 17.71 -0.09 -11.64
C ALA A 263 16.25 -0.25 -11.25
N VAL A 264 15.71 0.69 -10.46
CA VAL A 264 14.27 0.86 -10.26
C VAL A 264 13.81 2.10 -11.00
N GLY A 265 12.83 1.92 -11.89
CA GLY A 265 12.20 2.99 -12.67
C GLY A 265 10.87 3.42 -12.09
N PHE A 266 10.61 4.72 -12.02
CA PHE A 266 9.38 5.28 -11.44
C PHE A 266 9.03 6.65 -12.05
N THR A 267 7.80 7.10 -11.87
CA THR A 267 7.37 8.48 -12.18
C THR A 267 7.10 9.26 -10.90
N ILE A 268 7.25 10.58 -10.97
CA ILE A 268 6.94 11.50 -9.88
C ILE A 268 5.78 12.39 -10.33
N ASP A 269 4.68 12.35 -9.61
CA ASP A 269 3.62 13.35 -9.69
C ASP A 269 3.86 14.42 -8.63
N THR A 270 4.21 15.63 -9.07
CA THR A 270 4.51 16.75 -8.17
C THR A 270 3.26 17.40 -7.58
N ILE A 271 2.09 17.21 -8.20
CA ILE A 271 0.81 17.73 -7.72
C ILE A 271 0.32 16.82 -6.59
N ASP A 272 0.19 15.53 -6.88
CA ASP A 272 -0.27 14.53 -5.91
C ASP A 272 0.82 14.11 -4.91
N LYS A 273 2.06 14.59 -5.12
CA LYS A 273 3.27 14.20 -4.35
C LYS A 273 3.39 12.68 -4.27
N LYS A 274 3.22 12.03 -5.42
CA LYS A 274 3.12 10.58 -5.54
C LYS A 274 4.26 10.04 -6.39
N ILE A 275 4.86 8.94 -5.95
CA ILE A 275 5.70 8.09 -6.78
C ILE A 275 4.90 6.90 -7.26
N LYS A 276 4.98 6.58 -8.55
CA LYS A 276 4.49 5.31 -9.09
C LYS A 276 5.66 4.51 -9.63
N VAL A 277 5.89 3.33 -9.05
CA VAL A 277 6.94 2.41 -9.51
C VAL A 277 6.50 1.80 -10.84
N LEU A 278 7.38 1.88 -11.84
CA LEU A 278 7.12 1.38 -13.18
C LEU A 278 7.72 0.00 -13.40
N GLU A 279 8.97 -0.17 -13.00
CA GLU A 279 9.71 -1.39 -13.28
C GLU A 279 10.93 -1.53 -12.38
N LEU A 280 11.49 -2.73 -12.37
CA LEU A 280 12.72 -3.06 -11.68
C LEU A 280 13.57 -3.95 -12.59
N ILE A 281 14.74 -3.46 -12.97
CA ILE A 281 15.68 -4.06 -13.92
C ILE A 281 16.83 -4.66 -13.12
N GLU A 282 16.99 -5.98 -13.06
CA GLU A 282 18.04 -6.61 -12.23
C GLU A 282 18.33 -8.07 -12.63
N PHE A 283 19.42 -8.63 -12.07
CA PHE A 283 19.78 -10.05 -12.14
C PHE A 283 19.94 -10.73 -10.76
N ASP A 284 19.85 -9.98 -9.67
CA ASP A 284 20.21 -10.40 -8.33
C ASP A 284 19.20 -9.92 -7.27
N ASP A 285 18.82 -10.85 -6.38
CA ASP A 285 17.82 -10.64 -5.34
C ASP A 285 18.23 -9.57 -4.31
N GLU A 286 19.53 -9.44 -4.00
CA GLU A 286 20.02 -8.42 -3.06
C GLU A 286 19.92 -7.03 -3.68
N VAL A 287 20.22 -6.90 -4.98
CA VAL A 287 20.09 -5.63 -5.73
C VAL A 287 18.63 -5.18 -5.76
N LYS A 288 17.71 -6.12 -5.94
CA LYS A 288 16.26 -5.87 -5.94
C LYS A 288 15.75 -5.29 -4.62
N GLY A 289 15.99 -5.99 -3.51
CA GLY A 289 15.53 -5.53 -2.21
C GLY A 289 16.19 -4.21 -1.82
N PHE A 290 17.49 -4.05 -2.09
CA PHE A 290 18.21 -2.80 -1.87
C PHE A 290 17.64 -1.61 -2.67
N LEU A 291 17.33 -1.77 -3.97
CA LEU A 291 16.79 -0.70 -4.79
C LEU A 291 15.40 -0.24 -4.30
N LEU A 292 14.54 -1.18 -3.92
CA LEU A 292 13.21 -0.87 -3.37
C LEU A 292 13.34 -0.16 -2.01
N ALA A 293 14.16 -0.68 -1.10
CA ALA A 293 14.44 -0.04 0.20
C ALA A 293 15.03 1.37 0.02
N THR A 294 15.93 1.54 -0.93
CA THR A 294 16.53 2.84 -1.25
C THR A 294 15.50 3.82 -1.80
N LEU A 295 14.63 3.38 -2.72
CA LEU A 295 13.55 4.23 -3.23
C LEU A 295 12.60 4.67 -2.11
N VAL A 296 12.21 3.74 -1.23
CA VAL A 296 11.37 4.04 -0.06
C VAL A 296 12.02 5.11 0.81
N LYS A 297 13.32 4.99 1.11
CA LYS A 297 14.05 6.00 1.90
C LYS A 297 14.12 7.36 1.19
N LEU A 298 14.45 7.39 -0.10
CA LEU A 298 14.66 8.63 -0.84
C LEU A 298 13.34 9.32 -1.25
N ALA A 299 12.23 8.59 -1.34
CA ALA A 299 10.94 9.11 -1.76
C ALA A 299 10.53 10.41 -1.04
N PRO A 300 10.44 10.45 0.30
CA PRO A 300 10.09 11.69 1.00
C PRO A 300 11.23 12.72 1.00
N GLU A 301 12.48 12.29 1.26
CA GLU A 301 13.61 13.20 1.48
C GLU A 301 14.08 13.90 0.21
N LYS A 302 14.18 13.16 -0.89
CA LYS A 302 14.76 13.64 -2.15
C LYS A 302 13.69 14.09 -3.14
N TYR A 303 12.58 13.36 -3.21
CA TYR A 303 11.54 13.60 -4.22
C TYR A 303 10.29 14.28 -3.65
N GLY A 304 10.24 14.56 -2.35
CA GLY A 304 9.08 15.18 -1.69
C GLY A 304 7.81 14.34 -1.76
N ALA A 305 7.94 13.04 -2.05
CA ALA A 305 6.81 12.14 -2.22
C ALA A 305 6.22 11.77 -0.85
N GLN A 306 4.91 11.87 -0.75
CA GLN A 306 4.14 11.50 0.44
C GLN A 306 3.48 10.13 0.28
N TYR A 307 3.49 9.59 -0.93
CA TYR A 307 2.79 8.38 -1.31
C TYR A 307 3.60 7.62 -2.37
N ILE A 308 3.79 6.31 -2.19
CA ILE A 308 4.36 5.42 -3.21
C ILE A 308 3.32 4.37 -3.57
N GLU A 309 3.10 4.15 -4.86
CA GLU A 309 2.25 3.09 -5.41
C GLU A 309 3.06 2.15 -6.29
N ILE A 310 2.74 0.87 -6.19
CA ILE A 310 3.31 -0.19 -7.00
C ILE A 310 2.25 -1.26 -7.28
N ASP A 311 2.12 -1.61 -8.55
CA ASP A 311 1.25 -2.71 -8.99
C ASP A 311 2.14 -3.95 -9.14
N VAL A 312 1.84 -5.03 -8.40
CA VAL A 312 2.64 -6.25 -8.39
C VAL A 312 1.83 -7.47 -8.78
N SER A 313 2.52 -8.50 -9.27
CA SER A 313 1.90 -9.77 -9.60
C SER A 313 1.37 -10.49 -8.36
N ALA A 314 0.11 -10.95 -8.43
CA ALA A 314 -0.47 -11.87 -7.46
C ALA A 314 0.15 -13.29 -7.50
N TYR A 315 1.17 -13.52 -8.34
CA TYR A 315 1.94 -14.77 -8.39
C TYR A 315 3.40 -14.59 -7.95
N SER A 316 3.75 -13.41 -7.40
CA SER A 316 5.09 -13.06 -6.93
C SER A 316 5.10 -12.81 -5.42
N THR A 317 4.89 -13.87 -4.63
CA THR A 317 4.82 -13.83 -3.15
C THR A 317 6.03 -13.16 -2.51
N LYS A 318 7.24 -13.43 -3.02
CA LYS A 318 8.49 -12.81 -2.53
C LYS A 318 8.48 -11.28 -2.69
N MET A 319 8.02 -10.77 -3.83
CA MET A 319 7.86 -9.33 -4.06
C MET A 319 6.79 -8.73 -3.13
N GLN A 320 5.63 -9.40 -3.02
CA GLN A 320 4.56 -8.98 -2.12
C GLN A 320 5.06 -8.88 -0.67
N LYS A 321 5.80 -9.90 -0.19
CA LYS A 321 6.40 -9.93 1.15
C LYS A 321 7.41 -8.81 1.35
N THR A 322 8.24 -8.53 0.34
CA THR A 322 9.22 -7.43 0.38
C THR A 322 8.54 -6.09 0.59
N LEU A 323 7.46 -5.82 -0.17
CA LEU A 323 6.70 -4.59 -0.01
C LEU A 323 5.99 -4.51 1.35
N ASP A 324 5.43 -5.61 1.81
CA ASP A 324 4.82 -5.72 3.13
C ASP A 324 5.81 -5.38 4.26
N GLN A 325 7.04 -5.88 4.17
CA GLN A 325 8.16 -5.57 5.09
C GLN A 325 8.64 -4.12 4.98
N LEU A 326 8.61 -3.55 3.77
CA LEU A 326 8.90 -2.13 3.54
C LEU A 326 7.73 -1.20 3.98
N GLY A 327 6.67 -1.76 4.54
CA GLY A 327 5.54 -1.03 5.11
C GLY A 327 4.53 -0.54 4.08
N PHE A 328 4.43 -1.22 2.93
CA PHE A 328 3.31 -1.08 2.02
C PHE A 328 2.10 -1.87 2.54
N VAL A 329 0.91 -1.43 2.13
CA VAL A 329 -0.37 -2.14 2.35
C VAL A 329 -1.06 -2.39 1.01
N PRO A 330 -1.83 -3.46 0.85
CA PRO A 330 -2.69 -3.61 -0.32
C PRO A 330 -3.78 -2.53 -0.29
N VAL A 331 -4.02 -1.89 -1.44
CA VAL A 331 -5.07 -0.87 -1.62
C VAL A 331 -6.05 -1.24 -2.74
N ALA A 332 -5.68 -2.16 -3.65
CA ALA A 332 -6.61 -2.80 -4.57
C ALA A 332 -6.15 -4.21 -4.98
N TYR A 333 -7.09 -5.10 -5.26
CA TYR A 333 -6.83 -6.40 -5.89
C TYR A 333 -7.62 -6.50 -7.20
N CYS A 334 -6.92 -6.67 -8.31
CA CYS A 334 -7.48 -6.57 -9.65
C CYS A 334 -7.37 -7.92 -10.39
N PRO A 335 -8.40 -8.77 -10.37
CA PRO A 335 -8.38 -10.04 -11.08
C PRO A 335 -8.27 -9.83 -12.60
N SER A 336 -7.46 -10.64 -13.27
CA SER A 336 -7.34 -10.63 -14.74
C SER A 336 -6.96 -9.27 -15.35
N MET A 337 -6.18 -8.45 -14.65
CA MET A 337 -5.88 -7.09 -15.10
C MET A 337 -4.85 -7.03 -16.24
N VAL A 338 -3.78 -7.83 -16.19
CA VAL A 338 -2.65 -7.72 -17.13
C VAL A 338 -2.60 -8.90 -18.09
N PHE A 339 -2.47 -8.64 -19.40
CA PHE A 339 -2.39 -9.69 -20.42
C PHE A 339 -0.92 -10.06 -20.69
N ARG A 340 -0.58 -11.35 -20.58
CA ARG A 340 0.77 -11.86 -20.84
C ARG A 340 0.72 -13.17 -21.60
N GLY A 341 1.29 -13.14 -22.81
CA GLY A 341 1.36 -14.31 -23.67
C GLY A 341 -0.03 -14.76 -24.09
N VAL A 342 -0.56 -15.77 -23.39
CA VAL A 342 -1.87 -16.37 -23.64
C VAL A 342 -2.81 -16.31 -22.43
N GLU A 343 -2.36 -15.74 -21.31
CA GLU A 343 -3.10 -15.69 -20.06
C GLU A 343 -3.20 -14.26 -19.52
N ARG A 344 -4.12 -14.05 -18.59
CA ARG A 344 -4.28 -12.81 -17.83
C ARG A 344 -3.91 -13.03 -16.37
N LEU A 345 -3.12 -12.12 -15.84
CA LEU A 345 -2.61 -12.16 -14.49
C LEU A 345 -3.40 -11.22 -13.58
N ASP A 346 -3.68 -11.71 -12.39
CA ASP A 346 -4.13 -10.92 -11.27
C ASP A 346 -3.02 -9.95 -10.78
N VAL A 347 -3.45 -8.76 -10.39
CA VAL A 347 -2.58 -7.68 -9.92
C VAL A 347 -2.99 -7.26 -8.51
N VAL A 348 -2.00 -7.02 -7.66
CA VAL A 348 -2.19 -6.37 -6.36
C VAL A 348 -1.58 -4.98 -6.42
N ARG A 349 -2.39 -3.95 -6.21
CA ARG A 349 -1.89 -2.60 -6.01
C ARG A 349 -1.53 -2.43 -4.54
N MET A 350 -0.28 -2.13 -4.27
CA MET A 350 0.22 -1.84 -2.93
C MET A 350 0.64 -0.37 -2.84
N ALA A 351 0.40 0.24 -1.67
CA ALA A 351 0.76 1.62 -1.41
C ALA A 351 1.45 1.79 -0.06
N LYS A 352 2.38 2.75 0.00
CA LYS A 352 3.02 3.22 1.22
C LYS A 352 2.69 4.69 1.41
N LEU A 353 2.08 5.02 2.54
CA LEU A 353 1.75 6.39 2.93
C LEU A 353 2.77 6.91 3.95
N TYR A 354 3.23 8.15 3.78
CA TYR A 354 4.08 8.86 4.74
C TYR A 354 3.31 9.84 5.63
N PHE A 355 1.98 9.73 5.65
CA PHE A 355 1.07 10.61 6.36
C PHE A 355 -0.20 9.83 6.72
N PRO A 356 -0.93 10.23 7.77
CA PRO A 356 -2.13 9.51 8.18
C PRO A 356 -3.24 9.58 7.11
N PRO A 357 -4.06 8.52 6.97
CA PRO A 357 -5.26 8.57 6.13
C PRO A 357 -6.22 9.66 6.65
N ASP A 358 -6.82 10.44 5.73
CA ASP A 358 -7.88 11.38 6.06
C ASP A 358 -9.23 10.67 5.87
N VAL A 359 -10.00 10.62 6.95
CA VAL A 359 -11.27 9.89 7.02
C VAL A 359 -12.46 10.79 7.34
N GLU A 360 -12.25 12.10 7.53
CA GLU A 360 -13.31 12.99 8.04
C GLU A 360 -14.48 13.14 7.07
N ASN A 361 -14.24 13.01 5.76
CA ASN A 361 -15.22 13.29 4.72
C ASN A 361 -15.52 12.08 3.80
N ILE A 362 -15.51 10.87 4.35
CA ILE A 362 -15.77 9.65 3.58
C ILE A 362 -17.28 9.31 3.54
N LYS A 363 -17.80 9.08 2.34
CA LYS A 363 -19.17 8.66 2.03
C LYS A 363 -19.15 7.51 1.03
N LEU A 364 -19.38 6.30 1.53
CA LEU A 364 -19.27 5.06 0.77
C LEU A 364 -20.63 4.38 0.55
N THR A 365 -20.71 3.54 -0.48
CA THR A 365 -21.72 2.49 -0.56
C THR A 365 -21.37 1.35 0.41
N SER A 366 -22.31 0.44 0.68
CA SER A 366 -22.04 -0.70 1.56
C SER A 366 -20.91 -1.59 1.05
N MET A 367 -20.84 -1.82 -0.27
CA MET A 367 -19.77 -2.63 -0.88
C MET A 367 -18.40 -1.94 -0.81
N ALA A 368 -18.36 -0.61 -0.93
CA ALA A 368 -17.13 0.16 -0.83
C ALA A 368 -16.64 0.29 0.62
N ASP A 369 -17.56 0.29 1.60
CA ASP A 369 -17.25 0.34 3.03
C ASP A 369 -16.41 -0.89 3.46
N ASP A 370 -16.73 -2.07 2.95
CA ASP A 370 -15.93 -3.28 3.20
C ASP A 370 -14.46 -3.12 2.77
N MET A 371 -14.23 -2.52 1.59
CA MET A 371 -12.87 -2.27 1.09
C MET A 371 -12.13 -1.23 1.93
N PHE A 372 -12.84 -0.16 2.32
CA PHE A 372 -12.30 0.85 3.22
C PHE A 372 -11.84 0.25 4.55
N ASN A 373 -12.69 -0.56 5.19
CA ASN A 373 -12.39 -1.17 6.48
C ASN A 373 -11.16 -2.09 6.42
N LEU A 374 -11.00 -2.86 5.33
CA LEU A 374 -9.82 -3.69 5.11
C LEU A 374 -8.53 -2.85 5.01
N VAL A 375 -8.54 -1.80 4.19
CA VAL A 375 -7.35 -0.93 4.01
C VAL A 375 -7.01 -0.16 5.28
N MET A 376 -8.02 0.38 5.98
CA MET A 376 -7.79 1.11 7.24
C MET A 376 -7.20 0.20 8.31
N LYS A 377 -7.70 -1.03 8.42
CA LYS A 377 -7.16 -2.03 9.34
C LYS A 377 -5.69 -2.32 9.03
N ASP A 378 -5.33 -2.53 7.77
CA ASP A 378 -3.94 -2.80 7.39
C ASP A 378 -3.03 -1.59 7.67
N LEU A 379 -3.48 -0.37 7.38
CA LEU A 379 -2.74 0.85 7.71
C LEU A 379 -2.51 1.00 9.22
N GLU A 380 -3.53 0.71 10.03
CA GLU A 380 -3.41 0.73 11.49
C GLU A 380 -2.42 -0.33 11.98
N CYS A 381 -2.51 -1.56 11.47
CA CYS A 381 -1.55 -2.63 11.76
C CYS A 381 -0.11 -2.22 11.41
N LYS A 382 0.11 -1.60 10.24
CA LYS A 382 1.45 -1.10 9.85
C LYS A 382 1.93 0.03 10.74
N LYS A 383 1.06 0.97 11.10
CA LYS A 383 1.39 2.07 12.03
C LYS A 383 1.83 1.52 13.38
N ILE A 384 1.06 0.58 13.94
CA ILE A 384 1.39 -0.06 15.22
C ILE A 384 2.71 -0.83 15.11
N GLY A 385 2.93 -1.58 14.03
CA GLY A 385 4.19 -2.30 13.79
C GLY A 385 5.41 -1.38 13.70
N MET A 386 5.28 -0.22 13.05
CA MET A 386 6.33 0.81 13.01
C MET A 386 6.59 1.41 14.40
N GLU A 387 5.54 1.70 15.16
CA GLU A 387 5.67 2.21 16.52
C GLU A 387 6.36 1.20 17.44
N ILE A 388 5.98 -0.08 17.34
CA ILE A 388 6.65 -1.18 18.04
C ILE A 388 8.13 -1.22 17.64
N THR A 389 8.43 -1.19 16.34
CA THR A 389 9.81 -1.22 15.82
C THR A 389 10.67 -0.09 16.38
N GLU A 390 10.11 1.13 16.47
CA GLU A 390 10.83 2.29 17.00
C GLU A 390 11.08 2.17 18.51
N VAL A 391 10.10 1.65 19.27
CA VAL A 391 10.24 1.40 20.70
C VAL A 391 11.25 0.28 20.96
N THR A 392 11.15 -0.84 20.22
CA THR A 392 12.05 -1.98 20.38
C THR A 392 13.48 -1.61 19.98
N ARG A 393 13.67 -0.83 18.91
CA ARG A 393 14.99 -0.29 18.52
C ARG A 393 15.70 0.45 19.66
N LYS A 394 14.94 1.23 20.43
CA LYS A 394 15.45 1.99 21.58
C LYS A 394 15.56 1.16 22.85
N SER A 395 14.98 -0.04 22.87
CA SER A 395 14.98 -0.89 24.05
C SER A 395 16.30 -1.62 24.22
N ASP A 396 16.79 -1.64 25.46
CA ASP A 396 18.05 -2.26 25.84
C ASP A 396 18.19 -3.73 25.41
N ILE A 397 17.09 -4.49 25.41
CA ILE A 397 17.10 -5.93 25.07
C ILE A 397 17.29 -6.17 23.55
N PHE A 398 16.90 -5.22 22.70
CA PHE A 398 16.87 -5.37 21.25
C PHE A 398 17.92 -4.48 20.54
N GLN A 399 18.79 -3.81 21.29
CA GLN A 399 19.89 -3.06 20.70
C GLN A 399 20.82 -3.96 19.89
N GLY A 400 21.13 -3.55 18.67
CA GLY A 400 21.99 -4.30 17.74
C GLY A 400 21.25 -5.21 16.77
N LEU A 401 19.92 -5.31 16.86
CA LEU A 401 19.11 -5.98 15.83
C LEU A 401 19.03 -5.14 14.55
N SER A 402 18.96 -5.83 13.41
CA SER A 402 18.73 -5.21 12.11
C SER A 402 17.28 -4.74 11.94
N ASP A 403 17.02 -3.91 10.92
CA ASP A 403 15.66 -3.46 10.60
C ASP A 403 14.72 -4.63 10.24
N GLY A 404 15.25 -5.65 9.55
CA GLY A 404 14.53 -6.88 9.24
C GLY A 404 14.19 -7.68 10.50
N GLU A 405 15.13 -7.80 11.44
CA GLU A 405 14.93 -8.47 12.72
C GLU A 405 13.92 -7.76 13.62
N LEU A 406 13.99 -6.43 13.70
CA LEU A 406 13.02 -5.62 14.43
C LEU A 406 11.62 -5.71 13.81
N SER A 407 11.54 -5.80 12.47
CA SER A 407 10.27 -6.00 11.77
C SER A 407 9.68 -7.39 12.06
N GLN A 408 10.49 -8.45 12.11
CA GLN A 408 10.05 -9.79 12.53
C GLN A 408 9.56 -9.78 13.99
N LEU A 409 10.28 -9.09 14.87
CA LEU A 409 9.88 -8.92 16.26
C LEU A 409 8.55 -8.18 16.38
N ALA A 410 8.35 -7.11 15.61
CA ALA A 410 7.11 -6.34 15.65
C ALA A 410 5.87 -7.16 15.28
N GLN A 411 6.01 -8.20 14.45
CA GLN A 411 4.91 -9.09 14.06
C GLN A 411 4.37 -9.96 15.21
N ILE A 412 5.19 -10.27 16.22
CA ILE A 412 4.80 -11.06 17.40
C ILE A 412 4.50 -10.18 18.63
N CYS A 413 4.54 -8.86 18.46
CA CYS A 413 4.33 -7.91 19.53
C CYS A 413 2.91 -7.34 19.50
N LYS A 414 2.43 -6.92 20.68
CA LYS A 414 1.20 -6.13 20.82
C LYS A 414 1.51 -4.82 21.51
N MET A 415 0.78 -3.77 21.15
CA MET A 415 0.90 -2.47 21.79
C MET A 415 -0.38 -2.21 22.60
N ILE A 416 -0.28 -2.02 23.91
CA ILE A 416 -1.43 -1.85 24.80
C ILE A 416 -1.23 -0.63 25.71
N SER A 417 -2.28 0.18 25.84
CA SER A 417 -2.32 1.31 26.78
C SER A 417 -2.98 0.92 28.10
N PHE A 418 -2.43 1.39 29.21
CA PHE A 418 -2.89 1.18 30.57
C PHE A 418 -3.07 2.53 31.29
N PRO A 419 -4.18 2.76 32.01
CA PRO A 419 -4.38 3.98 32.77
C PRO A 419 -3.50 4.01 34.03
N ALA A 420 -3.22 5.21 34.56
CA ALA A 420 -2.48 5.40 35.80
C ALA A 420 -3.03 4.56 36.98
N GLY A 421 -2.12 4.03 37.81
CA GLY A 421 -2.45 3.20 38.97
C GLY A 421 -2.84 1.74 38.64
N LYS A 422 -2.84 1.33 37.37
CA LYS A 422 -3.15 -0.04 36.96
C LYS A 422 -1.98 -0.99 37.25
N THR A 423 -2.28 -2.09 37.93
CA THR A 423 -1.38 -3.25 38.03
C THR A 423 -1.41 -4.03 36.72
N ILE A 424 -0.25 -4.10 36.05
CA ILE A 424 -0.06 -4.81 34.77
C ILE A 424 0.14 -6.31 35.03
N CYS A 425 0.98 -6.65 36.02
CA CYS A 425 1.16 -8.02 36.50
C CYS A 425 1.44 -7.99 38.01
N SER A 426 1.19 -9.10 38.68
CA SER A 426 1.34 -9.22 40.14
C SER A 426 2.48 -10.17 40.52
N GLU A 427 3.10 -9.92 41.66
CA GLU A 427 4.03 -10.85 42.31
C GLU A 427 3.36 -12.22 42.52
N GLY A 428 4.07 -13.30 42.16
CA GLY A 428 3.59 -14.68 42.21
C GLY A 428 2.71 -15.10 41.03
N GLU A 429 2.40 -14.19 40.09
CA GLU A 429 1.63 -14.53 38.89
C GLU A 429 2.47 -15.39 37.94
N CYS A 430 1.88 -16.48 37.44
CA CYS A 430 2.45 -17.27 36.36
C CYS A 430 2.12 -16.57 35.03
N GLY A 431 3.02 -15.71 34.55
CA GLY A 431 2.86 -15.00 33.29
C GLY A 431 4.09 -15.16 32.40
N SER A 432 3.88 -15.48 31.13
CA SER A 432 4.94 -15.67 30.14
C SER A 432 5.24 -14.42 29.32
N ASP A 433 4.52 -13.32 29.51
CA ASP A 433 4.73 -12.13 28.68
C ASP A 433 5.96 -11.31 29.12
N ILE A 434 6.52 -10.55 28.20
CA ILE A 434 7.62 -9.62 28.40
C ILE A 434 7.11 -8.24 28.03
N PHE A 435 7.49 -7.23 28.81
CA PHE A 435 6.97 -5.87 28.67
C PHE A 435 8.09 -4.89 28.39
N VAL A 436 7.94 -4.06 27.36
CA VAL A 436 8.80 -2.89 27.12
C VAL A 436 7.94 -1.64 27.26
N LEU A 437 8.37 -0.71 28.12
CA LEU A 437 7.64 0.54 28.33
C LEU A 437 7.86 1.48 27.13
N ALA A 438 6.82 1.69 26.32
CA ALA A 438 6.85 2.57 25.15
C ALA A 438 6.68 4.04 25.52
N GLU A 439 5.80 4.32 26.49
CA GLU A 439 5.49 5.66 27.00
C GLU A 439 5.01 5.55 28.45
N GLY A 440 5.28 6.57 29.25
CA GLY A 440 4.82 6.66 30.64
C GLY A 440 5.88 6.24 31.65
N LYS A 441 5.44 5.72 32.80
CA LYS A 441 6.30 5.35 33.93
C LYS A 441 5.61 4.28 34.77
N ALA A 442 6.35 3.28 35.23
CA ALA A 442 5.83 2.24 36.10
C ALA A 442 6.72 1.97 37.30
N SER A 443 6.13 1.64 38.44
CA SER A 443 6.80 1.20 39.66
C SER A 443 6.87 -0.32 39.71
N VAL A 444 8.04 -0.83 40.14
CA VAL A 444 8.22 -2.22 40.51
C VAL A 444 8.04 -2.34 42.02
N ILE A 445 7.07 -3.14 42.48
CA ILE A 445 6.72 -3.28 43.89
C ILE A 445 6.89 -4.74 44.28
N ALA A 446 7.72 -5.03 45.27
CA ALA A 446 7.93 -6.39 45.76
C ALA A 446 7.65 -6.48 47.26
N THR A 447 7.24 -7.67 47.69
CA THR A 447 7.07 -8.00 49.11
C THR A 447 8.43 -8.20 49.76
N ARG A 448 8.75 -7.41 50.80
CA ARG A 448 9.97 -7.55 51.59
C ARG A 448 9.71 -8.23 52.92
N THR A 449 10.79 -8.51 53.66
CA THR A 449 10.78 -9.10 54.99
C THR A 449 9.75 -8.43 55.89
N GLY A 450 8.80 -9.22 56.41
CA GLY A 450 7.67 -8.73 57.20
C GLY A 450 6.35 -8.52 56.44
N ASN A 451 6.19 -9.13 55.24
CA ASN A 451 4.97 -9.08 54.40
C ASN A 451 4.51 -7.66 54.03
N LYS A 452 5.45 -6.72 53.90
CA LYS A 452 5.16 -5.35 53.44
C LYS A 452 5.60 -5.18 51.98
N LYS A 453 4.68 -4.69 51.14
CA LYS A 453 4.98 -4.25 49.78
C LYS A 453 5.74 -2.93 49.80
N SER A 454 6.83 -2.85 49.05
CA SER A 454 7.62 -1.62 48.91
C SER A 454 8.08 -1.44 47.47
N LYS A 455 8.17 -0.19 47.02
CA LYS A 455 8.73 0.14 45.70
C LYS A 455 10.23 -0.18 45.69
N ILE A 456 10.63 -1.12 44.85
CA ILE A 456 12.03 -1.57 44.71
C ILE A 456 12.70 -1.03 43.45
N GLY A 457 11.92 -0.47 42.53
CA GLY A 457 12.45 0.07 41.27
C GLY A 457 11.41 0.88 40.51
N THR A 458 11.86 1.49 39.43
CA THR A 458 11.02 2.18 38.46
C THR A 458 11.44 1.71 37.07
N ILE A 459 10.48 1.52 36.18
CA ILE A 459 10.67 1.27 34.77
C ILE A 459 10.39 2.57 34.02
N SER A 460 11.35 2.97 33.20
CA SER A 460 11.33 4.14 32.33
C SER A 460 11.19 3.73 30.87
N GLN A 461 10.91 4.69 29.99
CA GLN A 461 10.76 4.42 28.56
C GLN A 461 11.96 3.66 27.98
N GLY A 462 11.69 2.60 27.21
CA GLY A 462 12.69 1.69 26.64
C GLY A 462 13.18 0.59 27.58
N GLU A 463 12.95 0.73 28.90
CA GLU A 463 13.29 -0.33 29.87
C GLU A 463 12.30 -1.50 29.79
N ILE A 464 12.84 -2.68 30.09
CA ILE A 464 12.14 -3.95 30.05
C ILE A 464 11.80 -4.45 31.45
N PHE A 465 10.66 -5.13 31.54
CA PHE A 465 10.24 -5.91 32.69
C PHE A 465 9.79 -7.31 32.28
N GLY A 466 10.04 -8.29 33.16
CA GLY A 466 9.64 -9.67 32.95
C GLY A 466 10.66 -10.51 32.20
N GLU A 467 11.84 -9.97 31.88
CA GLU A 467 12.89 -10.66 31.14
C GLU A 467 13.43 -11.91 31.83
N MET A 468 13.23 -12.03 33.15
CA MET A 468 13.61 -13.24 33.90
C MET A 468 12.83 -14.48 33.43
N SER A 469 11.61 -14.33 32.92
CA SER A 469 10.81 -15.45 32.42
C SER A 469 11.45 -16.16 31.23
N ILE A 470 12.32 -15.46 30.49
CA ILE A 470 13.07 -16.01 29.35
C ILE A 470 14.21 -16.92 29.83
N ILE A 471 14.80 -16.62 30.98
CA ILE A 471 15.93 -17.40 31.53
C ILE A 471 15.40 -18.56 32.38
N GLU A 472 14.41 -18.29 33.22
CA GLU A 472 13.84 -19.26 34.15
C GLU A 472 12.31 -19.20 34.10
N ASP A 473 11.65 -20.36 34.03
CA ASP A 473 10.19 -20.47 34.06
C ASP A 473 9.66 -20.35 35.49
N LEU A 474 9.85 -19.18 36.09
CA LEU A 474 9.44 -18.85 37.46
C LEU A 474 8.30 -17.81 37.49
N PRO A 475 7.46 -17.81 38.54
CA PRO A 475 6.47 -16.77 38.76
C PRO A 475 7.09 -15.37 38.86
N ARG A 476 6.30 -14.33 38.60
CA ARG A 476 6.75 -12.94 38.72
C ARG A 476 7.29 -12.65 40.12
N VAL A 477 8.45 -12.01 40.18
CA VAL A 477 9.11 -11.65 41.45
C VAL A 477 8.63 -10.33 42.06
N ALA A 478 7.81 -9.56 41.33
CA ALA A 478 7.30 -8.26 41.75
C ALA A 478 6.04 -7.88 40.97
N ASP A 479 5.22 -7.02 41.56
CA ASP A 479 4.16 -6.30 40.85
C ASP A 479 4.79 -5.26 39.91
N LEU A 480 4.13 -5.02 38.78
CA LEU A 480 4.37 -3.88 37.92
C LEU A 480 3.12 -3.00 37.91
N VAL A 481 3.24 -1.77 38.39
CA VAL A 481 2.11 -0.83 38.52
C VAL A 481 2.43 0.47 37.79
N THR A 482 1.54 0.91 36.90
CA THR A 482 1.72 2.19 36.18
C THR A 482 1.61 3.38 37.14
N ASP A 483 2.57 4.29 37.10
CA ASP A 483 2.55 5.54 37.88
C ASP A 483 1.70 6.62 37.18
N VAL A 484 1.63 6.57 35.84
CA VAL A 484 0.88 7.47 34.95
C VAL A 484 0.25 6.66 33.82
N ASP A 485 -0.62 7.26 33.01
CA ASP A 485 -1.08 6.63 31.77
C ASP A 485 0.14 6.19 30.95
N SER A 486 0.19 4.90 30.63
CA SER A 486 1.39 4.25 30.09
C SER A 486 1.04 3.35 28.93
N LYS A 487 1.95 3.25 27.97
CA LYS A 487 1.82 2.39 26.80
C LYS A 487 2.96 1.37 26.80
N LEU A 488 2.62 0.10 26.57
CA LEU A 488 3.58 -1.00 26.64
C LEU A 488 3.53 -1.85 25.38
N VAL A 489 4.71 -2.24 24.90
CA VAL A 489 4.88 -3.36 23.97
C VAL A 489 4.90 -4.64 24.80
N ILE A 490 4.02 -5.58 24.44
CA ILE A 490 3.88 -6.89 25.06
C ILE A 490 4.34 -7.93 24.06
N ILE A 491 5.20 -8.84 24.52
CA ILE A 491 5.80 -9.90 23.71
C ILE A 491 5.56 -11.22 24.43
N ASN A 492 4.96 -12.19 23.75
CA ASN A 492 4.80 -13.51 24.34
C ASN A 492 6.15 -14.25 24.36
N ARG A 493 6.56 -14.83 25.50
CA ARG A 493 7.83 -15.57 25.62
C ARG A 493 7.95 -16.68 24.59
N PHE A 494 6.90 -17.47 24.36
CA PHE A 494 7.00 -18.62 23.45
C PHE A 494 7.17 -18.18 21.99
N GLU A 495 6.52 -17.08 21.59
CA GLU A 495 6.71 -16.51 20.26
C GLU A 495 8.12 -15.93 20.10
N LEU A 496 8.65 -15.26 21.13
CA LEU A 496 10.02 -14.75 21.12
C LEU A 496 11.04 -15.89 21.07
N GLU A 497 10.88 -16.94 21.87
CA GLU A 497 11.73 -18.13 21.85
C GLU A 497 11.73 -18.80 20.48
N ASN A 498 10.54 -18.97 19.88
CA ASN A 498 10.42 -19.50 18.53
C ASN A 498 11.15 -18.63 17.50
N LEU A 499 11.04 -17.31 17.60
CA LEU A 499 11.75 -16.38 16.73
C LEU A 499 13.28 -16.47 16.92
N MET A 500 13.75 -16.52 18.17
CA MET A 500 15.17 -16.70 18.50
C MET A 500 15.74 -18.03 17.98
N ASN A 501 14.94 -19.10 18.00
CA ASN A 501 15.34 -20.40 17.48
C ASN A 501 15.42 -20.42 15.94
N LYS A 502 14.55 -19.66 15.27
CA LYS A 502 14.58 -19.50 13.80
C LYS A 502 15.70 -18.55 13.35
N ASN A 503 16.03 -17.54 14.15
CA ASN A 503 17.06 -16.56 13.83
C ASN A 503 18.14 -16.53 14.94
N ALA A 504 19.22 -17.27 14.71
CA ALA A 504 20.32 -17.39 15.66
C ALA A 504 21.05 -16.07 15.96
N HIS A 505 21.10 -15.13 14.99
CA HIS A 505 21.70 -13.81 15.23
C HIS A 505 20.85 -13.02 16.22
N LEU A 506 19.54 -12.93 15.97
CA LEU A 506 18.56 -12.31 16.87
C LEU A 506 18.63 -12.93 18.27
N GLY A 507 18.58 -14.25 18.37
CA GLY A 507 18.65 -14.96 19.65
C GLY A 507 19.92 -14.66 20.44
N LYS A 508 21.08 -14.63 19.76
CA LYS A 508 22.36 -14.27 20.39
C LYS A 508 22.33 -12.84 20.95
N ILE A 509 21.88 -11.87 20.17
CA ILE A 509 21.83 -10.45 20.57
C ILE A 509 20.90 -10.28 21.77
N VAL A 510 19.69 -10.84 21.70
CA VAL A 510 18.69 -10.76 22.77
C VAL A 510 19.23 -11.34 24.08
N MET A 511 19.81 -12.54 24.06
CA MET A 511 20.35 -13.18 25.27
C MET A 511 21.55 -12.42 25.86
N GLN A 512 22.43 -11.89 25.02
CA GLN A 512 23.55 -11.05 25.47
C GLN A 512 23.06 -9.76 26.14
N ASN A 513 22.02 -9.15 25.59
CA ASN A 513 21.45 -7.92 26.13
C ASN A 513 20.69 -8.17 27.43
N ILE A 514 19.95 -9.28 27.57
CA ILE A 514 19.33 -9.69 28.83
C ILE A 514 20.40 -9.85 29.92
N ALA A 515 21.46 -10.63 29.64
CA ALA A 515 22.53 -10.87 30.61
C ALA A 515 23.20 -9.55 31.06
N SER A 516 23.45 -8.65 30.11
CA SER A 516 24.02 -7.32 30.38
C SER A 516 23.05 -6.43 31.17
N GLY A 517 21.75 -6.50 30.87
CA GLY A 517 20.68 -5.78 31.57
C GLY A 517 20.53 -6.21 33.03
N LEU A 518 20.45 -7.51 33.28
CA LEU A 518 20.40 -8.07 34.64
C LEU A 518 21.66 -7.72 35.44
N SER A 519 22.83 -7.81 34.82
CA SER A 519 24.10 -7.41 35.44
C SER A 519 24.09 -5.92 35.86
N ARG A 520 23.50 -5.03 35.04
CA ARG A 520 23.32 -3.60 35.39
C ARG A 520 22.32 -3.42 36.53
N LYS A 521 21.20 -4.14 36.54
CA LYS A 521 20.18 -4.08 37.60
C LYS A 521 20.76 -4.56 38.95
N LEU A 522 21.53 -5.65 38.96
CA LEU A 522 22.20 -6.14 40.17
C LEU A 522 23.18 -5.12 40.77
N ARG A 523 23.98 -4.44 39.92
CA ARG A 523 24.89 -3.36 40.36
C ARG A 523 24.20 -2.14 40.95
N ARG A 524 22.89 -1.95 40.72
CA ARG A 524 22.09 -0.86 41.31
C ARG A 524 21.54 -1.22 42.70
N ILE A 525 21.51 -2.51 43.04
CA ILE A 525 20.97 -3.03 44.31
C ILE A 525 22.09 -3.24 45.34
N SER A 526 23.34 -3.43 44.88
CA SER A 526 24.56 -3.32 45.67
C SER A 526 24.95 -1.87 45.92
#